data_AF-A0A7Y4LXW6-F1
#
_entry.id   AF-A0A7Y4LXW6-F1
#
_cell.length_a   1.000
_cell.length_b   1.000
_cell.length_c   1.000
_cell.angle_alpha   90.00
_cell.angle_beta   90.00
_cell.angle_gamma   90.00
#
_symmetry.space_group_name_H-M   'P 1'
#
loop_
_entity.id
_entity.type
_entity.pdbx_description
1 polymer ?
#
loop_
_entity_poly.entity_id
_entity_poly.type
_entity_poly.pdbx_seq_one_letter_code
_entity_poly.pdbx_strand_id
1 'polypeptide(L)'
;MGWDAKDVALLKKLWGDGHSAGQIASRLGYSRNAVSAKLKRMGQKRGRKPPTANPRIVSVPKRKAALLAACARPADKVVSPRKPAATQPKEFTKRQLYAMLVDAVRNTG
;
A
#
# COMPACT_ATOMS: atom_id res chain seq x y z
N MET A 1 -5.95 24.63 0.37
CA MET A 1 -5.68 23.41 1.17
C MET A 1 -4.19 23.06 1.11
N GLY A 2 -3.37 23.97 1.61
CA GLY A 2 -1.91 23.84 1.60
C GLY A 2 -1.40 23.59 3.01
N TRP A 3 -0.10 23.36 3.13
CA TRP A 3 0.55 23.35 4.44
C TRP A 3 0.63 24.78 4.96
N ASP A 4 -0.04 25.08 6.06
CA ASP A 4 0.04 26.41 6.67
C ASP A 4 1.42 26.63 7.31
N ALA A 5 1.83 27.89 7.39
CA ALA A 5 3.11 28.26 7.99
C ALA A 5 3.21 27.79 9.47
N LYS A 6 2.08 27.82 10.19
CA LYS A 6 1.97 27.34 11.58
C LYS A 6 2.24 25.84 11.68
N ASP A 7 1.65 25.05 10.79
CA ASP A 7 1.83 23.59 10.75
C ASP A 7 3.25 23.20 10.38
N VAL A 8 3.87 23.95 9.45
CA VAL A 8 5.27 23.74 9.07
C VAL A 8 6.21 24.09 10.22
N ALA A 9 5.93 25.15 10.98
CA ALA A 9 6.71 25.50 12.17
C ALA A 9 6.61 24.42 13.25
N LEU A 10 5.39 23.93 13.54
CA LEU A 10 5.16 22.83 14.48
C LEU A 10 5.84 21.54 14.01
N LEU A 11 5.72 21.21 12.72
CA LEU A 11 6.39 20.05 12.11
C LEU A 11 7.89 20.08 12.34
N LYS A 12 8.55 21.23 12.11
CA LYS A 12 9.99 21.39 12.33
C LYS A 12 10.37 21.21 13.80
N LYS A 13 9.61 21.82 14.71
CA LYS A 13 9.84 21.70 16.15
C LYS A 13 9.76 20.24 16.59
N LEU A 14 8.64 19.58 16.30
CA LEU A 14 8.40 18.18 16.69
C LEU A 14 9.38 17.21 16.03
N TRP A 15 9.83 17.52 14.81
CA TRP A 15 10.85 16.74 14.13
C TRP A 15 12.21 16.83 14.81
N GLY A 16 12.61 18.04 15.25
CA GLY A 16 13.81 18.26 16.07
C GLY A 16 13.75 17.52 17.40
N ASP A 17 12.58 17.49 18.03
CA ASP A 17 12.31 16.74 19.26
C ASP A 17 12.35 15.20 19.06
N GLY A 18 12.51 14.72 17.83
CA GLY A 18 12.63 13.30 17.51
C GLY A 18 11.30 12.55 17.41
N HIS A 19 10.17 13.26 17.30
CA HIS A 19 8.88 12.61 17.06
C HIS A 19 8.86 11.89 15.70
N SER A 20 8.13 10.76 15.64
CA SER A 20 7.90 10.04 14.39
C SER A 20 6.85 10.75 13.53
N ALA A 21 6.90 10.54 12.21
CA ALA A 21 5.92 11.13 11.29
C ALA A 21 4.47 10.77 11.62
N GLY A 22 4.22 9.58 12.19
CA GLY A 22 2.89 9.17 12.65
C GLY A 22 2.40 9.97 13.86
N GLN A 23 3.28 10.20 14.85
CA GLN A 23 2.95 11.01 16.03
C GLN A 23 2.69 12.47 15.66
N ILE A 24 3.47 13.01 14.72
CA ILE A 24 3.29 14.38 14.22
C ILE A 24 1.99 14.50 13.43
N ALA A 25 1.68 13.50 12.60
CA ALA A 25 0.41 13.39 11.87
C ALA A 25 -0.81 13.44 12.80
N SER A 26 -0.79 12.68 13.90
CA SER A 26 -1.89 12.70 14.89
C SER A 26 -2.11 14.07 15.53
N ARG A 27 -1.07 14.90 15.67
CA ARG A 27 -1.17 16.25 16.26
C ARG A 27 -1.63 17.31 15.28
N LEU A 28 -1.21 17.21 14.02
CA LEU A 28 -1.54 18.17 12.96
C LEU A 28 -2.82 17.82 12.19
N GLY A 29 -3.36 16.61 12.36
CA GLY A 29 -4.52 16.14 11.59
C GLY A 29 -4.19 15.73 10.14
N TYR A 30 -2.90 15.60 9.79
CA TYR A 30 -2.48 15.13 8.47
C TYR A 30 -2.22 13.62 8.46
N SER A 31 -2.24 13.00 7.28
CA SER A 31 -1.84 11.60 7.15
C SER A 31 -0.33 11.43 7.37
N ARG A 32 0.10 10.29 7.92
CA ARG A 32 1.53 9.94 8.07
C ARG A 32 2.31 10.11 6.76
N ASN A 33 1.68 9.75 5.64
CA ASN A 33 2.30 9.84 4.32
C ASN A 33 2.45 11.29 3.85
N ALA A 34 1.49 12.17 4.15
CA ALA A 34 1.60 13.60 3.86
C ALA A 34 2.76 14.24 4.64
N VAL A 35 2.89 13.93 5.93
CA VAL A 35 3.99 14.41 6.78
C VAL A 35 5.34 13.91 6.25
N SER A 36 5.46 12.62 5.92
CA SER A 36 6.68 12.04 5.33
C SER A 36 7.03 12.68 3.99
N ALA A 37 6.05 12.92 3.12
CA ALA A 37 6.25 13.60 1.85
C ALA A 37 6.72 15.05 2.05
N LYS A 38 6.14 15.78 3.02
CA LYS A 38 6.55 17.16 3.33
C LYS A 38 7.97 17.22 3.87
N LEU A 39 8.33 16.35 4.81
CA LEU A 39 9.70 16.25 5.35
C LEU A 39 10.72 15.93 4.25
N LYS A 40 10.38 15.02 3.32
CA LYS A 40 11.23 14.72 2.15
C LYS A 40 11.42 15.95 1.25
N ARG A 41 10.36 16.72 0.98
CA ARG A 41 10.44 17.95 0.16
C ARG A 41 11.29 19.03 0.82
N MET A 42 11.25 19.13 2.15
CA MET A 42 12.03 20.09 2.92
C MET A 42 13.49 19.62 3.20
N GLY A 43 13.84 18.38 2.83
CA GLY A 43 15.19 17.83 2.96
C GLY A 43 15.53 17.25 4.33
N GLN A 44 14.60 17.18 5.27
CA GLN A 44 14.82 16.65 6.61
C GLN A 44 14.80 15.13 6.56
N LYS A 45 15.97 14.55 6.30
CA LYS A 45 16.19 13.12 6.41
C LYS A 45 16.37 12.77 7.88
N ARG A 46 15.56 11.85 8.39
CA ARG A 46 15.92 11.14 9.62
C ARG A 46 17.03 10.17 9.22
N GLY A 47 18.09 10.09 10.03
CA GLY A 47 19.08 9.02 9.87
C GLY A 47 18.35 7.69 9.70
N ARG A 48 18.77 6.87 8.73
CA ARG A 48 18.17 5.55 8.54
C ARG A 48 18.33 4.82 9.88
N LYS A 49 17.21 4.40 10.48
CA LYS A 49 17.31 3.42 11.56
C LYS A 49 18.04 2.22 10.95
N PRO A 50 19.10 1.68 11.59
CA PRO A 50 19.70 0.45 11.13
C PRO A 50 18.59 -0.59 10.97
N PRO A 51 18.65 -1.46 9.95
CA PRO A 51 17.66 -2.50 9.78
C PRO A 51 17.58 -3.27 11.10
N THR A 52 16.48 -3.13 11.82
CA THR A 52 16.19 -4.01 12.96
C THR A 52 16.27 -5.41 12.41
N ALA A 53 17.19 -6.22 12.96
CA ALA A 53 17.48 -7.58 12.51
C ALA A 53 16.18 -8.27 12.12
N ASN A 54 16.04 -8.69 10.87
CA ASN A 54 14.84 -9.37 10.37
C ASN A 54 14.59 -10.59 11.28
N PRO A 55 13.63 -10.56 12.21
CA PRO A 55 13.31 -11.78 12.92
C PRO A 55 12.69 -12.67 11.86
N ARG A 56 13.33 -13.81 11.57
CA ARG A 56 12.74 -14.85 10.73
C ARG A 56 11.45 -15.23 11.43
N ILE A 57 10.31 -14.77 10.92
CA ILE A 57 8.99 -15.18 11.39
C ILE A 57 8.90 -16.65 11.01
N VAL A 58 9.34 -17.52 11.91
CA VAL A 58 9.19 -18.96 11.74
C VAL A 58 7.70 -19.21 11.89
N SER A 59 7.03 -19.51 10.79
CA SER A 59 5.63 -19.92 10.83
C SER A 59 5.52 -21.11 11.76
N VAL A 60 4.88 -20.94 12.91
CA VAL A 60 4.58 -22.03 13.83
C VAL A 60 3.80 -23.08 13.02
N PRO A 61 4.22 -24.35 13.00
CA PRO A 61 3.48 -25.40 12.31
C PRO A 61 2.06 -25.42 12.87
N LYS A 62 1.07 -25.06 12.03
CA LYS A 62 -0.34 -25.27 12.35
C LYS A 62 -0.49 -26.75 12.65
N ARG A 63 -0.64 -27.11 13.93
CA ARG A 63 -1.09 -28.43 14.34
C ARG A 63 -2.37 -28.69 13.56
N LYS A 64 -2.34 -29.67 12.65
CA LYS A 64 -3.56 -30.20 12.04
C LYS A 64 -4.35 -30.84 13.16
N ALA A 65 -5.25 -30.08 13.77
CA ALA A 65 -6.27 -30.64 14.63
C ALA A 65 -7.18 -31.48 13.73
N ALA A 66 -6.97 -32.78 13.77
CA ALA A 66 -7.93 -33.76 13.32
C ALA A 66 -9.22 -33.56 14.12
N LEU A 67 -10.16 -32.83 13.55
CA LEU A 67 -11.58 -32.87 13.92
C LEU A 67 -12.40 -32.79 12.62
N LEU A 68 -12.14 -33.76 11.74
CA LEU A 68 -13.15 -34.26 10.83
C LEU A 68 -14.05 -35.20 11.63
N ALA A 69 -15.11 -34.66 12.26
CA ALA A 69 -16.37 -35.37 12.52
C ALA A 69 -17.32 -34.44 13.28
N ALA A 70 -18.58 -34.43 12.86
CA ALA A 70 -19.73 -33.82 13.54
C ALA A 70 -19.85 -32.29 13.49
N CYS A 71 -20.39 -31.79 12.38
CA CYS A 71 -21.57 -30.90 12.38
C CYS A 71 -22.01 -30.63 10.93
N ALA A 72 -22.89 -31.50 10.42
CA ALA A 72 -23.68 -31.22 9.25
C ALA A 72 -24.74 -30.16 9.61
N ARG A 73 -24.62 -28.94 9.08
CA ARG A 73 -25.74 -28.00 8.92
C ARG A 73 -25.58 -27.19 7.61
N PRO A 74 -26.68 -26.87 6.92
CA PRO A 74 -26.69 -26.51 5.51
C PRO A 74 -26.15 -25.11 5.24
N ALA A 75 -25.69 -24.93 4.00
CA ALA A 75 -24.98 -23.78 3.50
C ALA A 75 -25.85 -22.52 3.42
N ASP A 76 -25.62 -21.57 4.34
CA ASP A 76 -25.82 -20.16 4.04
C ASP A 76 -24.54 -19.65 3.38
N LYS A 77 -24.56 -19.66 2.04
CA LYS A 77 -23.52 -19.00 1.23
C LYS A 77 -23.67 -17.50 1.44
N VAL A 78 -23.02 -16.97 2.48
CA VAL A 78 -22.62 -15.57 2.49
C VAL A 78 -21.71 -15.41 1.27
N VAL A 79 -22.32 -14.89 0.21
CA VAL A 79 -21.64 -14.39 -0.99
C VAL A 79 -20.68 -13.32 -0.50
N SER A 80 -19.46 -13.76 -0.20
CA SER A 80 -18.29 -12.91 -0.28
C SER A 80 -18.36 -12.24 -1.65
N PRO A 81 -18.35 -10.90 -1.76
CA PRO A 81 -18.27 -10.28 -3.06
C PRO A 81 -17.00 -10.83 -3.69
N ARG A 82 -17.19 -11.66 -4.73
CA ARG A 82 -16.10 -12.17 -5.55
C ARG A 82 -15.28 -10.94 -5.90
N LYS A 83 -14.07 -10.88 -5.36
CA LYS A 83 -13.01 -10.02 -5.87
C LYS A 83 -13.10 -10.18 -7.39
N PRO A 84 -13.46 -9.14 -8.17
CA PRO A 84 -13.42 -9.30 -9.60
C PRO A 84 -11.99 -9.73 -9.89
N ALA A 85 -11.85 -10.91 -10.47
CA ALA A 85 -10.60 -11.34 -11.05
C ALA A 85 -10.29 -10.26 -12.08
N ALA A 86 -9.47 -9.29 -11.67
CA ALA A 86 -8.89 -8.33 -12.57
C ALA A 86 -8.21 -9.20 -13.62
N THR A 87 -8.82 -9.22 -14.81
CA THR A 87 -8.14 -9.61 -16.03
C THR A 87 -6.80 -8.89 -15.97
N GLN A 88 -5.73 -9.67 -15.82
CA GLN A 88 -4.37 -9.16 -15.96
C GLN A 88 -4.40 -8.30 -17.23
N PRO A 89 -4.04 -7.00 -17.18
CA PRO A 89 -3.81 -6.30 -18.42
C PRO A 89 -2.72 -7.12 -19.12
N LYS A 90 -3.06 -7.76 -20.23
CA LYS A 90 -2.04 -8.36 -21.11
C LYS A 90 -1.18 -7.18 -21.52
N GLU A 91 -0.02 -7.05 -20.89
CA GLU A 91 0.94 -6.01 -21.18
C GLU A 91 1.45 -6.28 -22.60
N PHE A 92 0.79 -5.67 -23.58
CA PHE A 92 1.24 -5.72 -24.96
C PHE A 92 2.52 -4.92 -25.05
N THR A 93 3.56 -5.55 -25.59
CA THR A 93 4.79 -4.84 -25.92
C THR A 93 4.49 -3.73 -26.92
N LYS A 94 5.27 -2.65 -26.92
CA LYS A 94 5.09 -1.50 -27.83
C LYS A 94 4.96 -1.95 -29.30
N ARG A 95 5.70 -2.99 -29.70
CA ARG A 95 5.61 -3.58 -31.05
C ARG A 95 4.26 -4.23 -31.35
N GLN A 96 3.68 -4.95 -30.39
CA GLN A 96 2.36 -5.58 -30.55
C GLN A 96 1.25 -4.54 -30.67
N LEU A 97 1.34 -3.44 -29.91
CA LEU A 97 0.40 -2.32 -30.03
C LEU A 97 0.47 -1.66 -31.40
N TYR A 98 1.68 -1.44 -31.92
CA TYR A 98 1.85 -0.89 -33.27
C TYR A 98 1.30 -1.83 -34.35
N ALA A 99 1.51 -3.14 -34.23
CA ALA A 99 0.95 -4.10 -35.18
C ALA A 99 -0.60 -4.04 -35.19
N MET A 100 -1.22 -4.04 -34.01
CA MET A 100 -2.68 -3.93 -33.88
C MET A 100 -3.25 -2.64 -34.50
N LEU A 101 -2.55 -1.52 -34.36
CA LEU A 101 -2.96 -0.26 -34.98
C LEU A 101 -2.88 -0.31 -36.50
N VAL A 102 -1.82 -0.90 -37.06
CA VAL A 102 -1.66 -1.04 -38.51
C VAL A 102 -2.74 -1.95 -39.10
N ASP A 103 -3.06 -3.06 -38.42
CA ASP A 103 -4.08 -3.99 -38.87
C ASP A 103 -5.48 -3.37 -38.78
N ALA A 104 -5.76 -2.58 -37.73
CA ALA A 104 -7.02 -1.86 -37.60
C ALA A 104 -7.23 -0.88 -38.76
N VAL A 105 -6.20 -0.12 -39.15
CA VAL A 105 -6.27 0.83 -40.28
C VAL A 105 -6.56 0.11 -41.59
N ARG A 106 -5.96 -1.06 -41.83
CA ARG A 106 -6.19 -1.87 -43.03
C ARG A 106 -7.60 -2.45 -43.14
N ASN A 107 -8.23 -2.73 -42.00
CA ASN A 107 -9.57 -3.33 -41.95
C ASN A 107 -10.71 -2.29 -42.05
N THR A 108 -10.37 -1.00 -42.10
CA THR A 108 -11.31 0.13 -42.25
C THR A 108 -11.43 0.67 -43.68
N GLY A 109 -10.89 -0.03 -44.68
CA GLY A 109 -11.09 0.25 -46.11
C GLY A 109 -11.89 -0.88 -46.76
#